data_AF-A0A9X5EKD6-F1
#
_entry.id   AF-A0A9X5EKD6-F1
#
_cell.length_a   1.000
_cell.length_b   1.000
_cell.length_c   1.000
_cell.angle_alpha   90.00
_cell.angle_beta   90.00
_cell.angle_gamma   90.00
#
_symmetry.space_group_name_H-M   'P 1'
#
loop_
_entity.id
_entity.type
_entity.pdbx_description
1 polymer ?
#
loop_
_entity_poly.entity_id
_entity_poly.type
_entity_poly.pdbx_seq_one_letter_code
_entity_poly.pdbx_strand_id
1 'polypeptide(L)'
;MLKLHLAAPPRRAAVIVAAAVVVVAAAAAFASMHLHRTGGAGTSDTDTPATAASDDAGSSGVDILLGLAREATRDGRLVSPQGNNAYEYYLSVIQLEPTNATAQDALRETLPFAAQEIEQLINRRQLDEARREIALLRDYDATNYTLIILGAKLDAQQQVVTAEDEAKADAMRRRNG
;
A
#
# COMPACT_ATOMS: atom_id res chain seq x y z
N MET A 1 -51.18 35.09 -4.24
CA MET A 1 -51.54 34.04 -3.25
C MET A 1 -50.61 32.86 -3.45
N LEU A 2 -49.61 32.72 -2.58
CA LEU A 2 -48.49 31.79 -2.70
C LEU A 2 -48.79 30.54 -1.85
N LYS A 3 -48.86 29.35 -2.48
CA LYS A 3 -48.81 28.07 -1.77
C LYS A 3 -47.53 27.36 -2.20
N LEU A 4 -46.46 27.61 -1.46
CA LEU A 4 -45.18 26.94 -1.64
C LEU A 4 -45.23 25.60 -0.89
N HIS A 5 -45.27 24.49 -1.62
CA HIS A 5 -45.07 23.16 -1.04
C HIS A 5 -43.64 23.07 -0.49
N LEU A 6 -43.51 22.84 0.81
CA LEU A 6 -42.25 22.57 1.48
C LEU A 6 -41.87 21.11 1.20
N ALA A 7 -41.07 20.88 0.16
CA ALA A 7 -40.49 19.58 -0.13
C ALA A 7 -39.23 19.37 0.72
N ALA A 8 -39.24 18.30 1.53
CA ALA A 8 -38.11 17.89 2.37
C ALA A 8 -36.89 17.50 1.52
N PRO A 9 -35.66 17.91 1.90
CA PRO A 9 -34.46 17.55 1.16
C PRO A 9 -34.10 16.06 1.33
N PRO A 10 -33.68 15.38 0.24
CA PRO A 10 -33.32 13.96 0.26
C PRO A 10 -31.99 13.73 1.00
N ARG A 11 -32.00 12.69 1.85
CA ARG A 11 -30.98 12.24 2.81
C ARG A 11 -29.58 11.93 2.24
N ARG A 12 -29.33 12.18 0.95
CA ARG A 12 -28.04 11.94 0.29
C ARG A 12 -27.09 13.14 0.33
N ALA A 13 -27.60 14.35 0.60
CA ALA A 13 -26.77 15.54 0.78
C ALA A 13 -26.12 15.62 2.18
N ALA A 14 -26.63 14.89 3.17
CA ALA A 14 -26.15 14.94 4.56
C ALA A 14 -24.89 14.08 4.81
N VAL A 15 -24.52 13.17 3.90
CA VAL A 15 -23.33 12.31 4.08
C VAL A 15 -22.07 12.92 3.46
N ILE A 16 -22.21 13.82 2.49
CA ILE A 16 -21.07 14.47 1.82
C ILE A 16 -20.47 15.63 2.66
N VAL A 17 -21.24 16.17 3.61
CA VAL A 17 -20.75 17.26 4.50
C VAL A 17 -20.00 16.74 5.74
N ALA A 18 -20.11 15.44 6.07
CA ALA A 18 -19.42 14.85 7.22
C ALA A 18 -17.97 14.38 6.93
N ALA A 19 -17.59 14.21 5.66
CA ALA A 19 -16.27 13.70 5.27
C ALA A 19 -15.17 14.79 5.18
N ALA A 20 -15.53 16.07 5.24
CA ALA A 20 -14.59 17.18 5.12
C ALA A 20 -14.06 17.73 6.46
N VAL A 21 -14.50 17.21 7.61
CA VAL A 21 -14.14 17.73 8.95
C VAL A 21 -13.18 16.82 9.74
N VAL A 22 -12.85 15.63 9.26
CA VAL A 22 -11.88 14.73 9.94
C VAL A 22 -10.43 14.97 9.48
N VAL A 23 -10.21 15.80 8.46
CA VAL A 23 -8.86 16.09 7.90
C VAL A 23 -8.05 17.12 8.73
N VAL A 24 -8.59 17.69 9.82
CA VAL A 24 -7.90 18.75 10.59
C VAL A 24 -7.41 18.31 11.98
N ALA A 25 -7.72 17.09 12.45
CA ALA A 25 -7.39 16.66 13.82
C ALA A 25 -6.10 15.82 13.98
N ALA A 26 -5.33 15.58 12.92
CA ALA A 26 -4.07 14.83 12.99
C ALA A 26 -2.81 15.69 12.75
N ALA A 27 -2.94 17.01 12.62
CA ALA A 27 -1.81 17.93 12.45
C ALA A 27 -1.33 18.58 13.77
N ALA A 28 -2.08 18.43 14.87
CA ALA A 28 -1.79 19.09 16.14
C ALA A 28 -0.89 18.30 17.12
N ALA A 29 -0.58 17.03 16.81
CA ALA A 29 0.35 16.22 17.61
C ALA A 29 1.80 16.24 17.07
N PHE A 30 2.02 16.74 15.85
CA PHE A 30 3.34 16.75 15.20
C PHE A 30 4.13 18.04 15.46
N ALA A 31 3.49 19.13 15.92
CA ALA A 31 4.12 20.43 16.14
C ALA A 31 4.79 20.59 17.53
N SER A 32 4.42 19.74 18.51
CA SER A 32 4.82 19.93 19.91
C SER A 32 6.18 19.32 20.28
N MET A 33 6.79 18.54 19.38
CA MET A 33 8.06 17.84 19.64
C MET A 33 9.25 18.40 18.84
N HIS A 34 9.03 19.42 18.00
CA HIS A 34 10.09 20.10 17.24
C HIS A 34 10.73 21.31 17.97
N LEU A 35 10.22 21.73 19.13
CA LEU A 35 10.64 22.98 19.77
C LEU A 35 11.62 22.84 20.97
N HIS A 36 12.18 21.65 21.22
CA HIS A 36 13.18 21.47 22.29
C HIS A 36 14.62 21.30 21.79
N ARG A 37 14.93 21.62 20.52
CA ARG A 37 16.30 21.56 20.00
C ARG A 37 16.76 22.89 19.40
N THR A 38 16.64 23.96 20.19
CA THR A 38 17.36 25.22 19.95
C THR A 38 18.06 25.63 21.23
N GLY A 39 19.34 25.30 21.33
CA GLY A 39 20.20 25.74 22.42
C GLY A 39 21.62 25.26 22.21
N GLY A 40 22.49 26.14 21.70
CA GLY A 40 23.92 25.89 21.64
C GLY A 40 24.62 26.54 20.46
N ALA A 41 24.72 27.87 20.47
CA ALA A 41 25.78 28.54 19.73
C ALA A 41 27.12 28.24 20.44
N GLY A 42 27.96 27.44 19.79
CA GLY A 42 29.33 27.17 20.20
C GLY A 42 30.18 27.03 18.94
N THR A 43 30.84 28.11 18.57
CA THR A 43 31.92 28.11 17.58
C THR A 43 33.08 27.28 18.10
N SER A 44 33.54 26.29 17.32
CA SER A 44 34.91 25.78 17.36
C SER A 44 35.19 25.04 16.06
N ASP A 45 36.02 25.64 15.21
CA ASP A 45 36.80 24.92 14.22
C ASP A 45 37.54 23.76 14.91
N THR A 46 37.38 22.54 14.43
CA THR A 46 38.38 21.47 14.51
C THR A 46 38.08 20.41 13.45
N ASP A 47 39.05 20.28 12.55
CA ASP A 47 39.28 19.21 11.58
C ASP A 47 39.05 17.80 12.19
N THR A 48 38.14 16.98 11.66
CA THR A 48 37.91 15.56 12.05
C THR A 48 37.10 14.84 10.95
N PRO A 49 37.46 13.60 10.55
CA PRO A 49 36.97 12.96 9.32
C PRO A 49 35.51 12.48 9.45
N ALA A 50 34.63 13.05 8.62
CA ALA A 50 33.25 12.63 8.47
C ALA A 50 33.15 11.37 7.59
N THR A 51 33.22 10.17 8.18
CA THR A 51 32.87 8.92 7.46
C THR A 51 32.16 7.88 8.35
N ALA A 52 32.11 8.01 9.67
CA ALA A 52 31.60 6.94 10.55
C ALA A 52 30.14 7.09 11.05
N ALA A 53 29.44 8.19 10.75
CA ALA A 53 28.10 8.46 11.33
C ALA A 53 26.92 7.98 10.46
N SER A 54 27.16 7.58 9.21
CA SER A 54 26.10 7.16 8.29
C SER A 54 25.69 5.69 8.48
N ASP A 55 26.60 4.85 8.97
CA ASP A 55 26.41 3.40 9.04
C ASP A 55 25.53 2.98 10.23
N ASP A 56 25.64 3.65 11.39
CA ASP A 56 24.88 3.32 12.61
C ASP A 56 23.38 3.65 12.49
N ALA A 57 23.06 4.79 11.83
CA ALA A 57 21.69 5.18 11.55
C ALA A 57 21.03 4.27 10.50
N GLY A 58 21.81 3.79 9.51
CA GLY A 58 21.38 2.82 8.50
C GLY A 58 21.05 1.46 9.12
N SER A 59 21.95 0.92 9.96
CA SER A 59 21.73 -0.33 10.70
C SER A 59 20.47 -0.27 11.57
N SER A 60 20.31 0.81 12.33
CA SER A 60 19.12 1.01 13.18
C SER A 60 17.82 1.08 12.36
N GLY A 61 17.84 1.71 11.19
CA GLY A 61 16.70 1.78 10.30
C GLY A 61 16.32 0.42 9.71
N VAL A 62 17.31 -0.37 9.28
CA VAL A 62 17.12 -1.73 8.79
C VAL A 62 16.53 -2.64 9.87
N ASP A 63 17.03 -2.54 11.11
CA ASP A 63 16.52 -3.32 12.24
C ASP A 63 15.04 -3.01 12.55
N ILE A 64 14.65 -1.74 12.48
CA ILE A 64 13.25 -1.31 12.65
C ILE A 64 12.38 -1.91 11.54
N LEU A 65 12.81 -1.83 10.27
CA LEU A 65 12.07 -2.38 9.13
C LEU A 65 11.93 -3.90 9.22
N LEU A 66 12.99 -4.62 9.61
CA LEU A 66 12.92 -6.07 9.86
C LEU A 66 12.00 -6.42 11.04
N GLY A 67 11.91 -5.55 12.06
CA GLY A 67 10.92 -5.67 13.13
C GLY A 67 9.49 -5.59 12.59
N LEU A 68 9.18 -4.51 11.85
CA LEU A 68 7.86 -4.27 11.24
C LEU A 68 7.46 -5.38 10.25
N ALA A 69 8.41 -5.84 9.43
CA ALA A 69 8.18 -6.90 8.46
C ALA A 69 7.81 -8.23 9.14
N ARG A 70 8.53 -8.60 10.22
CA ARG A 70 8.22 -9.80 11.00
C ARG A 70 6.87 -9.70 11.72
N GLU A 71 6.54 -8.54 12.25
CA GLU A 71 5.22 -8.29 12.85
C GLU A 71 4.10 -8.43 11.80
N ALA A 72 4.24 -7.79 10.65
CA ALA A 72 3.29 -7.91 9.55
C ALA A 72 3.13 -9.36 9.07
N THR A 73 4.24 -10.11 8.98
CA THR A 73 4.23 -11.53 8.61
C THR A 73 3.45 -12.36 9.63
N ARG A 74 3.72 -12.17 10.93
CA ARG A 74 3.02 -12.87 12.03
C ARG A 74 1.52 -12.60 12.01
N ASP A 75 1.15 -11.36 11.69
CA ASP A 75 -0.25 -10.95 11.63
C ASP A 75 -0.93 -11.31 10.30
N GLY A 76 -0.24 -12.03 9.40
CA GLY A 76 -0.76 -12.47 8.10
C GLY A 76 -0.88 -11.37 7.05
N ARG A 77 -0.35 -10.17 7.32
CA ARG A 77 -0.32 -9.03 6.38
C ARG A 77 0.84 -9.18 5.40
N LEU A 78 0.78 -10.17 4.52
CA LEU A 78 1.89 -10.44 3.58
C LEU A 78 2.00 -9.35 2.52
N VAL A 79 0.93 -9.14 1.74
CA VAL A 79 0.88 -8.20 0.60
C VAL A 79 -0.22 -7.14 0.73
N SER A 80 -1.02 -7.26 1.79
CA SER A 80 -2.17 -6.41 2.08
C SER A 80 -2.20 -6.09 3.58
N PRO A 81 -2.69 -4.91 3.99
CA PRO A 81 -3.08 -3.77 3.17
C PRO A 81 -1.87 -3.02 2.58
N GLN A 82 -2.12 -2.18 1.58
CA GLN A 82 -1.10 -1.29 1.01
C GLN A 82 -0.50 -0.37 2.09
N GLY A 83 0.82 -0.17 2.06
CA GLY A 83 1.52 0.70 3.00
C GLY A 83 1.77 0.09 4.38
N ASN A 84 1.25 -1.11 4.66
CA ASN A 84 1.43 -1.77 5.94
C ASN A 84 1.39 -3.30 5.81
N ASN A 85 2.29 -3.84 5.00
CA ASN A 85 2.45 -5.27 4.78
C ASN A 85 3.93 -5.68 4.78
N ALA A 86 4.17 -6.97 4.98
CA ALA A 86 5.50 -7.54 5.14
C ALA A 86 6.39 -7.33 3.91
N TYR A 87 5.84 -7.50 2.70
CA TYR A 87 6.60 -7.36 1.46
C TYR A 87 7.13 -5.93 1.28
N GLU A 88 6.32 -4.90 1.52
CA GLU A 88 6.77 -3.50 1.43
C GLU A 88 7.90 -3.19 2.43
N TYR A 89 7.82 -3.71 3.66
CA TYR A 89 8.89 -3.55 4.65
C TYR A 89 10.17 -4.30 4.26
N TYR A 90 10.08 -5.56 3.82
CA TYR A 90 11.26 -6.31 3.37
C TYR A 90 11.88 -5.72 2.11
N LEU A 91 11.08 -5.26 1.14
CA LEU A 91 11.60 -4.57 -0.05
C LEU A 91 12.30 -3.26 0.32
N SER A 92 11.84 -2.57 1.37
CA SER A 92 12.53 -1.39 1.92
C SER A 92 13.89 -1.78 2.53
N VAL A 93 13.96 -2.92 3.22
CA VAL A 93 15.25 -3.48 3.68
C VAL A 93 16.18 -3.78 2.52
N ILE A 94 15.70 -4.43 1.45
CA ILE A 94 16.52 -4.76 0.27
C ILE A 94 17.01 -3.50 -0.46
N GLN A 95 16.23 -2.42 -0.47
CA GLN A 95 16.68 -1.13 -1.03
C GLN A 95 17.86 -0.52 -0.25
N LEU A 96 17.90 -0.71 1.06
CA LEU A 96 18.98 -0.22 1.93
C LEU A 96 20.18 -1.20 1.94
N GLU A 97 19.89 -2.49 2.03
CA GLU A 97 20.87 -3.59 2.09
C GLU A 97 20.49 -4.69 1.09
N PRO A 98 20.96 -4.60 -0.17
CA PRO A 98 20.59 -5.55 -1.22
C PRO A 98 20.95 -7.01 -0.91
N THR A 99 21.92 -7.24 -0.02
CA THR A 99 22.42 -8.57 0.38
C THR A 99 21.89 -9.03 1.75
N ASN A 100 20.87 -8.38 2.31
CA ASN A 100 20.30 -8.77 3.60
C ASN A 100 19.63 -10.15 3.51
N ALA A 101 20.31 -11.18 4.02
CA ALA A 101 19.85 -12.57 3.92
C ALA A 101 18.49 -12.78 4.58
N THR A 102 18.23 -12.13 5.72
CA THR A 102 16.95 -12.25 6.44
C THR A 102 15.77 -11.78 5.59
N ALA A 103 15.88 -10.63 4.92
CA ALA A 103 14.83 -10.13 4.04
C ALA A 103 14.68 -11.00 2.78
N GLN A 104 15.79 -11.41 2.16
CA GLN A 104 15.76 -12.27 0.97
C GLN A 104 15.13 -13.63 1.25
N ASP A 105 15.49 -14.28 2.35
CA ASP A 105 14.96 -15.57 2.75
C ASP A 105 13.46 -15.45 3.07
N ALA A 106 13.06 -14.43 3.83
CA ALA A 106 11.65 -14.19 4.14
C ALA A 106 10.82 -14.00 2.86
N LEU A 107 11.24 -13.13 1.94
CA LEU A 107 10.55 -12.88 0.67
C LEU A 107 10.41 -14.15 -0.17
N ARG A 108 11.44 -15.00 -0.22
CA ARG A 108 11.42 -16.29 -0.91
C ARG A 108 10.46 -17.28 -0.26
N GLU A 109 10.53 -17.41 1.07
CA GLU A 109 9.75 -18.36 1.84
C GLU A 109 8.26 -18.03 1.86
N THR A 110 7.92 -16.74 1.90
CA THR A 110 6.52 -16.30 1.97
C THR A 110 5.84 -16.22 0.60
N LEU A 111 6.60 -16.25 -0.51
CA LEU A 111 6.06 -16.06 -1.86
C LEU A 111 4.94 -17.02 -2.22
N PRO A 112 5.03 -18.35 -1.94
CA PRO A 112 3.95 -19.27 -2.24
C PRO A 112 2.64 -18.90 -1.54
N PHE A 113 2.70 -18.39 -0.30
CA PHE A 113 1.51 -18.02 0.48
C PHE A 113 0.88 -16.73 -0.05
N ALA A 114 1.70 -15.72 -0.33
CA ALA A 114 1.24 -14.48 -0.95
C ALA A 114 0.63 -14.73 -2.34
N ALA A 115 1.24 -15.62 -3.14
CA ALA A 115 0.69 -16.04 -4.43
C ALA A 115 -0.69 -16.71 -4.31
N GLN A 116 -0.90 -17.53 -3.28
CA GLN A 116 -2.21 -18.13 -3.01
C GLN A 116 -3.28 -17.09 -2.62
N GLU A 117 -2.92 -16.06 -1.86
CA GLU A 117 -3.83 -14.96 -1.51
C GLU A 117 -4.25 -14.17 -2.75
N ILE A 118 -3.29 -13.81 -3.60
CA ILE A 118 -3.52 -13.15 -4.89
C ILE A 118 -4.42 -14.01 -5.78
N GLU A 119 -4.16 -15.32 -5.84
CA GLU A 119 -4.99 -16.22 -6.63
C GLU A 119 -6.45 -16.21 -6.16
N GLN A 120 -6.70 -16.14 -4.85
CA GLN A 120 -8.04 -16.00 -4.28
C GLN A 120 -8.67 -14.67 -4.66
N LEU A 121 -7.93 -13.56 -4.67
CA LEU A 121 -8.44 -12.26 -5.15
C LEU A 121 -8.89 -12.35 -6.61
N ILE A 122 -8.09 -12.98 -7.48
CA ILE A 122 -8.45 -13.20 -8.88
C ILE A 122 -9.74 -14.03 -8.97
N ASN A 123 -9.85 -15.11 -8.20
CA ASN A 123 -11.05 -15.96 -8.17
C ASN A 123 -12.29 -15.21 -7.66
N ARG A 124 -12.11 -14.26 -6.74
CA ARG A 124 -13.17 -13.38 -6.22
C ARG A 124 -13.48 -12.18 -7.12
N ARG A 125 -12.85 -12.09 -8.30
CA ARG A 125 -12.93 -10.96 -9.23
C ARG A 125 -12.51 -9.61 -8.61
N GLN A 126 -11.66 -9.65 -7.58
CA GLN A 126 -11.02 -8.47 -6.99
C GLN A 126 -9.77 -8.13 -7.80
N LEU A 127 -9.96 -7.80 -9.07
CA LEU A 127 -8.88 -7.76 -10.07
C LEU A 127 -7.91 -6.60 -9.87
N ASP A 128 -8.38 -5.44 -9.40
CA ASP A 128 -7.52 -4.28 -9.12
C ASP A 128 -6.55 -4.56 -7.97
N GLU A 129 -7.06 -5.20 -6.90
CA GLU A 129 -6.26 -5.61 -5.75
C GLU A 129 -5.20 -6.63 -6.16
N ALA A 130 -5.62 -7.68 -6.89
CA ALA A 130 -4.72 -8.70 -7.40
C ALA A 130 -3.62 -8.10 -8.30
N ARG A 131 -3.97 -7.14 -9.16
CA ARG A 131 -3.01 -6.46 -10.03
C ARG A 131 -1.92 -5.76 -9.24
N ARG A 132 -2.29 -5.04 -8.18
CA ARG A 132 -1.36 -4.32 -7.32
C ARG A 132 -0.44 -5.28 -6.57
N GLU A 133 -1.00 -6.33 -5.98
CA GLU A 133 -0.21 -7.30 -5.20
C GLU A 133 0.73 -8.14 -6.08
N ILE A 134 0.34 -8.47 -7.32
CA ILE A 134 1.25 -9.08 -8.30
C ILE A 134 2.41 -8.14 -8.63
N ALA A 135 2.14 -6.84 -8.81
CA ALA A 135 3.20 -5.87 -9.09
C ALA A 135 4.19 -5.80 -7.92
N LEU A 136 3.69 -5.74 -6.68
CA LEU A 136 4.53 -5.75 -5.48
C LEU A 136 5.45 -6.99 -5.42
N LEU A 137 4.94 -8.18 -5.72
CA LEU A 137 5.77 -9.40 -5.73
C LEU A 137 6.78 -9.42 -6.88
N ARG A 138 6.48 -8.79 -8.01
CA ARG A 138 7.42 -8.68 -9.15
C ARG A 138 8.57 -7.71 -8.88
N ASP A 139 8.41 -6.76 -7.96
CA ASP A 139 9.50 -5.90 -7.52
C ASP A 139 10.62 -6.69 -6.82
N TYR A 140 10.28 -7.85 -6.24
CA TYR A 140 11.26 -8.81 -5.71
C TYR A 140 11.78 -9.77 -6.79
N ASP A 141 10.90 -10.46 -7.51
CA ASP A 141 11.27 -11.44 -8.54
C ASP A 141 10.31 -11.39 -9.73
N ALA A 142 10.62 -10.54 -10.71
CA ALA A 142 9.84 -10.42 -11.94
C ALA A 142 9.85 -11.69 -12.81
N THR A 143 10.84 -12.57 -12.63
CA THR A 143 11.01 -13.80 -13.43
C THR A 143 10.32 -15.01 -12.81
N ASN A 144 9.70 -14.86 -11.64
CA ASN A 144 9.02 -15.93 -10.96
C ASN A 144 7.89 -16.52 -11.80
N TYR A 145 7.98 -17.82 -12.11
CA TYR A 145 7.01 -18.50 -12.96
C TYR A 145 5.57 -18.43 -12.41
N THR A 146 5.40 -18.48 -11.07
CA THR A 146 4.08 -18.34 -10.43
C THR A 146 3.45 -16.98 -10.73
N LEU A 147 4.24 -15.90 -10.68
CA LEU A 147 3.76 -14.55 -10.97
C LEU A 147 3.44 -14.32 -12.45
N ILE A 148 4.11 -15.06 -13.35
CA ILE A 148 3.78 -15.08 -14.77
C ILE A 148 2.39 -15.71 -14.96
N ILE A 149 2.14 -16.88 -14.34
CA ILE A 149 0.84 -17.55 -14.40
C ILE A 149 -0.26 -16.68 -13.80
N LEU A 150 -0.04 -16.08 -12.63
CA LEU A 150 -1.04 -15.21 -12.00
C LEU A 150 -1.36 -13.98 -12.85
N GLY A 151 -0.35 -13.40 -13.52
CA GLY A 151 -0.56 -12.34 -14.51
C GLY A 151 -1.48 -12.77 -15.65
N ALA A 152 -1.20 -13.91 -16.27
CA ALA A 152 -2.03 -14.45 -17.35
C ALA A 152 -3.47 -14.74 -16.88
N LYS A 153 -3.63 -15.28 -15.66
CA LYS A 153 -4.94 -15.55 -15.06
C LYS A 153 -5.73 -14.25 -14.80
N LEU A 154 -5.06 -13.22 -14.29
CA LEU A 154 -5.65 -11.90 -14.06
C LEU A 154 -6.13 -11.28 -15.38
N ASP A 155 -5.30 -11.33 -16.43
CA ASP A 155 -5.66 -10.76 -17.74
C ASP A 155 -6.85 -11.48 -18.37
N ALA A 156 -6.91 -12.81 -18.26
CA ALA A 156 -8.06 -13.59 -18.71
C ALA A 156 -9.35 -13.20 -17.96
N GLN A 157 -9.29 -13.04 -16.63
CA GLN A 157 -10.44 -12.60 -15.84
C GLN A 157 -10.88 -11.18 -16.20
N GLN A 158 -9.93 -10.28 -16.47
CA GLN A 158 -10.23 -8.91 -16.89
C GLN A 158 -11.01 -8.88 -18.20
N GLN A 159 -10.61 -9.69 -19.18
CA GLN A 159 -11.32 -9.77 -20.47
C GLN A 159 -12.78 -10.23 -20.29
N VAL A 160 -13.02 -11.21 -19.40
CA VAL A 160 -14.37 -11.69 -19.09
C VAL A 160 -15.22 -10.57 -18.47
N VAL A 161 -14.70 -9.83 -17.48
CA VAL A 161 -15.41 -8.70 -16.87
C VAL A 161 -15.78 -7.66 -17.92
N THR A 162 -14.82 -7.26 -18.75
CA THR A 162 -15.05 -6.25 -19.79
C THR A 162 -16.13 -6.70 -20.79
N ALA A 163 -16.05 -7.93 -21.28
CA ALA A 163 -17.04 -8.47 -22.22
C ALA A 163 -18.46 -8.54 -21.60
N GLU A 164 -18.57 -8.90 -20.32
CA GLU A 164 -19.85 -8.90 -19.60
C GLU A 164 -20.46 -7.49 -19.51
N ASP A 165 -19.65 -6.48 -19.24
CA ASP A 165 -20.12 -5.11 -19.08
C ASP A 165 -20.52 -4.47 -20.41
N GLU A 166 -19.79 -4.76 -21.49
CA GLU A 166 -20.18 -4.38 -22.86
C GLU A 166 -21.52 -5.02 -23.25
N ALA A 167 -21.69 -6.32 -23.00
CA ALA A 167 -22.94 -7.03 -23.30
C ALA A 167 -24.13 -6.45 -22.51
N LYS A 168 -23.94 -6.10 -21.24
CA LYS A 168 -24.96 -5.43 -20.41
C LYS A 168 -25.31 -4.05 -21.00
N ALA A 169 -24.32 -3.27 -21.40
CA ALA A 169 -24.53 -1.94 -21.98
C ALA A 169 -25.33 -2.03 -23.29
N ASP A 170 -25.00 -2.97 -24.16
CA ASP A 170 -25.73 -3.16 -25.43
C ASP A 170 -27.15 -3.68 -25.22
N ALA A 171 -27.36 -4.58 -24.26
CA ALA A 171 -28.71 -5.01 -23.88
C ALA A 171 -29.56 -3.83 -23.37
N MET A 172 -28.96 -2.93 -22.59
CA MET A 172 -29.65 -1.71 -22.13
C MET A 172 -29.97 -0.76 -23.29
N ARG A 173 -29.05 -0.60 -24.25
CA ARG A 173 -29.29 0.22 -25.45
C ARG A 173 -30.44 -0.31 -26.29
N ARG A 174 -30.48 -1.62 -26.53
CA ARG A 174 -31.57 -2.28 -27.29
C ARG A 174 -32.93 -2.23 -26.59
N ARG A 175 -32.95 -2.14 -25.27
CA ARG A 175 -34.21 -2.03 -24.51
C ARG A 175 -34.77 -0.61 -24.48
N ASN A 176 -33.92 0.40 -24.65
CA ASN A 176 -34.30 1.81 -24.52
C ASN A 176 -34.48 2.53 -25.88
N GLY A 177 -34.19 1.87 -26.99
CA GLY A 177 -34.43 2.35 -28.36
C GLY A 177 -35.59 1.61 -29.00
#